data_AF-B7BGP2-F1
#
_entry.id   AF-B7BGP2-F1
#
_cell.length_a   1.000
_cell.length_b   1.000
_cell.length_c   1.000
_cell.angle_alpha   90.00
_cell.angle_beta   90.00
_cell.angle_gamma   90.00
#
_symmetry.space_group_name_H-M   'P 1'
#
loop_
_entity.id
_entity.type
_entity.pdbx_description
1 polymer ?
#
loop_
_entity_poly.entity_id
_entity_poly.type
_entity_poly.pdbx_seq_one_letter_code
_entity_poly.pdbx_strand_id
1 'polypeptide(L)'
;MYRTLLALLFSGISLLSHADNSYLIQARIRDVKDGTVFFLKQFSTQRIINAMRLEDGKLQMKGELFDIPQHLWLCTTIKDEFYYCDLLVDTGKIVVEGSIHDFPNGLHFEGAQTQMQYAAYLNRTQSFTQQIDSLNHIANRLHNRKTDGMVYNSHIVPGTYKLDVEVERDRITAIRDSIRSKFIQNHMDQYAGQFLLTRVMKDLSPDSLKALYRLIPVEMKKTKFTRLISNQINPYADSNIREADDLLRLTSRKEKEMHSYAEEAYKLYVQAVQLDSTRTDGYMALASMSERLLPFKDVEAYNIAIHYLQKFMASDIRAHEYEAAVKKMEDLQFRKWLKLNEEPEMITVNGGSFEMGSTYKEDNNPPHKVKVDSFLISRYEITNYQFAAFLSTLSPEKLKNAPPLYYPCNWGIQNGKPVPGYEAHPAIYVTWYGAQEYCKWAGGRLPTEAEWEFAARGGNYGNRDHLYSGGMELDSLGWYAGNSGGKPHRVGTLKPNELGLYDMSGNVWEWCSDTQIKDGKEYVAVRGGTWFNERAICRPTCRYYIFPNSKHFNNGFRLVKDL
;
A
#
# COMPACT_ATOMS: atom_id res chain seq x y z
N MET A 1 -11.87 38.75 -22.89
CA MET A 1 -12.43 37.43 -23.27
C MET A 1 -12.83 36.75 -21.97
N TYR A 2 -14.09 36.94 -21.56
CA TYR A 2 -14.61 36.48 -20.29
C TYR A 2 -14.95 35.00 -20.37
N ARG A 3 -14.51 34.21 -19.39
CA ARG A 3 -15.00 32.86 -19.14
C ARG A 3 -15.54 32.79 -17.72
N THR A 4 -16.86 32.77 -17.66
CA THR A 4 -17.70 32.55 -16.50
C THR A 4 -17.95 31.04 -16.36
N LEU A 5 -17.77 30.47 -15.16
CA LEU A 5 -18.66 29.41 -14.62
C LEU A 5 -18.33 29.11 -13.15
N LEU A 6 -19.27 29.36 -12.23
CA LEU A 6 -19.99 28.30 -11.49
C LEU A 6 -21.19 28.93 -10.75
N ALA A 7 -22.37 28.33 -10.90
CA ALA A 7 -23.59 28.58 -10.12
C ALA A 7 -23.88 27.27 -9.35
N LEU A 8 -24.50 27.24 -8.17
CA LEU A 8 -25.82 27.78 -7.85
C LEU A 8 -26.03 27.97 -6.33
N LEU A 9 -26.76 29.05 -6.01
CA LEU A 9 -27.87 29.21 -5.04
C LEU A 9 -27.58 28.70 -3.61
N PHE A 10 -27.50 29.54 -2.58
CA PHE A 10 -28.55 30.47 -2.13
C PHE A 10 -27.97 31.80 -1.58
N SER A 11 -28.83 32.83 -1.49
CA SER A 11 -28.49 34.24 -1.32
C SER A 11 -27.74 34.64 -0.03
N GLY A 12 -26.71 35.51 -0.15
CA GLY A 12 -26.50 36.59 0.85
C GLY A 12 -25.16 36.75 1.59
N ILE A 13 -24.03 36.22 1.12
CA ILE A 13 -22.70 36.45 1.72
C ILE A 13 -21.80 37.17 0.69
N SER A 14 -21.23 38.33 1.06
CA SER A 14 -20.22 39.03 0.25
C SER A 14 -18.83 38.76 0.81
N LEU A 15 -17.94 38.24 -0.04
CA LEU A 15 -16.50 38.14 0.22
C LEU A 15 -15.80 39.17 -0.69
N LEU A 16 -15.13 40.15 -0.09
CA LEU A 16 -14.21 41.04 -0.79
C LEU A 16 -12.78 40.62 -0.46
N SER A 17 -12.06 40.13 -1.47
CA SER A 17 -10.60 39.98 -1.40
C SER A 17 -9.94 41.22 -1.97
N HIS A 18 -9.07 41.85 -1.20
CA HIS A 18 -8.24 42.95 -1.68
C HIS A 18 -6.89 42.41 -2.21
N ALA A 19 -6.16 43.23 -2.98
CA ALA A 19 -4.89 42.83 -3.60
C ALA A 19 -3.75 42.54 -2.59
N ASP A 20 -3.99 42.82 -1.31
CA ASP A 20 -3.08 42.66 -0.17
C ASP A 20 -3.38 41.38 0.67
N ASN A 21 -4.20 40.46 0.16
CA ASN A 21 -4.67 39.24 0.86
C ASN A 21 -5.52 39.50 2.11
N SER A 22 -6.02 40.73 2.30
CA SER A 22 -7.06 41.02 3.28
C SER A 22 -8.45 40.59 2.77
N TYR A 23 -9.30 40.12 3.68
CA TYR A 23 -10.68 39.76 3.38
C TYR A 23 -11.67 40.49 4.27
N LEU A 24 -12.84 40.78 3.69
CA LEU A 24 -14.03 41.22 4.40
C LEU A 24 -15.20 40.32 4.01
N ILE A 25 -15.81 39.68 5.01
CA ILE A 25 -17.07 38.93 4.87
C ILE A 25 -18.17 39.78 5.49
N GLN A 26 -19.20 40.10 4.70
CA GLN A 26 -20.41 40.75 5.19
C GLN A 26 -21.64 39.94 4.77
N ALA A 27 -22.50 39.64 5.73
CA ALA A 27 -23.74 38.92 5.49
C ALA A 27 -24.87 39.50 6.34
N ARG A 28 -26.09 39.44 5.82
CA ARG A 28 -27.32 39.74 6.57
C ARG A 28 -28.07 38.42 6.76
N ILE A 29 -28.19 37.97 7.99
CA ILE A 29 -28.73 36.66 8.35
C ILE A 29 -30.02 36.90 9.14
N ARG A 30 -31.16 36.48 8.57
CA ARG A 30 -32.49 36.57 9.18
C ARG A 30 -32.79 35.31 10.01
N ASP A 31 -33.76 35.34 10.89
CA ASP A 31 -34.26 34.17 11.66
C ASP A 31 -33.19 33.40 12.50
N VAL A 32 -32.05 34.03 12.80
CA VAL A 32 -31.04 33.59 13.79
C VAL A 32 -31.05 34.55 14.97
N LYS A 33 -30.92 34.04 16.21
CA LYS A 33 -30.83 34.88 17.40
C LYS A 33 -29.51 35.66 17.42
N ASP A 34 -29.57 36.96 17.67
CA ASP A 34 -28.38 37.77 17.90
C ASP A 34 -27.51 37.20 19.03
N GLY A 35 -26.19 37.33 18.86
CA GLY A 35 -25.18 36.72 19.71
C GLY A 35 -24.73 35.32 19.27
N THR A 36 -25.38 34.70 18.28
CA THR A 36 -24.95 33.42 17.67
C THR A 36 -23.57 33.58 17.01
N VAL A 37 -22.65 32.65 17.28
CA VAL A 37 -21.25 32.71 16.80
C VAL A 37 -21.10 31.94 15.49
N PHE A 38 -20.56 32.59 14.47
CA PHE A 38 -20.14 31.99 13.22
C PHE A 38 -18.62 31.84 13.19
N PHE A 39 -18.13 30.79 12.54
CA PHE A 39 -16.72 30.47 12.38
C PHE A 39 -16.35 30.40 10.91
N LEU A 40 -15.18 30.94 10.56
CA LEU A 40 -14.51 30.74 9.28
C LEU A 40 -13.44 29.65 9.44
N LYS A 41 -13.48 28.58 8.65
CA LYS A 41 -12.66 27.39 8.82
C LYS A 41 -12.02 26.93 7.50
N GLN A 42 -10.81 26.38 7.56
CA GLN A 42 -10.15 25.76 6.41
C GLN A 42 -10.56 24.28 6.28
N PHE A 43 -10.95 23.84 5.08
CA PHE A 43 -11.44 22.48 4.85
C PHE A 43 -10.38 21.40 5.10
N SER A 44 -9.21 21.52 4.47
CA SER A 44 -8.18 20.48 4.50
C SER A 44 -7.55 20.29 5.89
N THR A 45 -7.41 21.36 6.66
CA THR A 45 -6.71 21.35 7.96
C THR A 45 -7.65 21.40 9.16
N GLN A 46 -8.94 21.68 8.93
CA GLN A 46 -9.94 21.89 9.98
C GLN A 46 -9.57 23.00 10.99
N ARG A 47 -8.68 23.91 10.61
CA ARG A 47 -8.27 25.04 11.45
C ARG A 47 -9.32 26.15 11.41
N ILE A 48 -9.67 26.70 12.57
CA ILE A 48 -10.49 27.92 12.67
C ILE A 48 -9.60 29.13 12.36
N ILE A 49 -10.03 29.91 11.38
CA ILE A 49 -9.35 31.10 10.89
C ILE A 49 -9.90 32.36 11.59
N ASN A 50 -11.23 32.44 11.76
CA ASN A 50 -11.89 33.58 12.39
C ASN A 50 -13.22 33.17 13.04
N ALA A 51 -13.74 33.97 13.97
CA ALA A 51 -15.03 33.77 14.60
C ALA A 51 -15.69 35.12 14.92
N MET A 52 -17.00 35.24 14.70
CA MET A 52 -17.72 36.49 14.95
C MET A 52 -19.18 36.25 15.33
N ARG A 53 -19.75 37.14 16.13
CA ARG A 53 -21.16 37.09 16.54
C ARG A 53 -22.05 37.84 15.55
N LEU A 54 -23.29 37.36 15.41
CA LEU A 54 -24.35 38.07 14.71
C LEU A 54 -24.92 39.20 15.59
N GLU A 55 -25.07 40.40 15.03
CA GLU A 55 -25.61 41.59 15.73
C GLU A 55 -26.63 42.30 14.84
N ASP A 56 -27.86 42.51 15.31
CA ASP A 56 -28.99 43.07 14.55
C ASP A 56 -29.19 42.37 13.20
N GLY A 57 -29.02 41.04 13.17
CA GLY A 57 -29.08 40.23 11.95
C GLY A 57 -27.95 40.52 10.94
N LYS A 58 -26.88 41.20 11.35
CA LYS A 58 -25.69 41.48 10.52
C LYS A 58 -24.48 40.72 11.04
N LEU A 59 -23.74 40.10 10.12
CA LEU A 59 -22.47 39.42 10.37
C LEU A 59 -21.36 40.13 9.59
N GLN A 60 -20.29 40.52 10.27
CA GLN A 60 -19.13 41.16 9.63
C GLN A 60 -17.81 40.59 10.17
N MET A 61 -17.03 39.92 9.32
CA MET A 61 -15.70 39.40 9.65
C MET A 61 -14.64 40.05 8.78
N LYS A 62 -13.50 40.43 9.35
CA LYS A 62 -12.35 40.92 8.60
C LYS A 62 -11.04 40.30 9.11
N GLY A 63 -10.08 40.12 8.23
CA GLY A 63 -8.75 39.59 8.56
C GLY A 63 -7.84 39.47 7.35
N GLU A 64 -6.70 38.79 7.52
CA GLU A 64 -5.71 38.53 6.46
C GLU A 64 -5.50 37.02 6.29
N LEU A 65 -5.33 36.56 5.05
CA LEU A 65 -5.04 35.16 4.72
C LEU A 65 -3.55 35.03 4.33
N PHE A 66 -2.74 34.40 5.19
CA PHE A 66 -1.30 34.25 4.96
C PHE A 66 -0.93 33.13 3.97
N ASP A 67 -1.90 32.29 3.57
CA ASP A 67 -1.81 31.29 2.50
C ASP A 67 -3.22 31.12 1.94
N ILE A 68 -3.50 31.57 0.69
CA ILE A 68 -4.87 31.59 0.13
C ILE A 68 -5.38 30.14 0.02
N PRO A 69 -6.31 29.70 0.87
CA PRO A 69 -6.81 28.34 0.83
C PRO A 69 -7.82 28.21 -0.30
N GLN A 70 -7.73 27.12 -1.08
CA GLN A 70 -8.64 26.89 -2.21
C GLN A 70 -10.10 26.69 -1.78
N HIS A 71 -10.33 26.31 -0.51
CA HIS A 71 -11.66 26.01 0.05
C HIS A 71 -11.80 26.52 1.48
N LEU A 72 -12.75 27.41 1.71
CA LEU A 72 -13.11 27.96 3.02
C LEU A 72 -14.56 27.62 3.38
N TRP A 73 -14.83 27.47 4.68
CA TRP A 73 -16.18 27.25 5.21
C TRP A 73 -16.59 28.36 6.15
N LEU A 74 -17.79 28.91 5.98
CA LEU A 74 -18.48 29.67 7.01
C LEU A 74 -19.49 28.76 7.71
N CYS A 75 -19.39 28.56 9.02
CA CYS A 75 -20.25 27.62 9.75
C CYS A 75 -20.69 28.11 11.14
N THR A 76 -21.79 27.56 11.65
CA THR A 76 -22.32 27.85 13.00
C THR A 76 -23.08 26.63 13.55
N THR A 77 -23.45 26.69 14.83
CA THR A 77 -24.28 25.66 15.48
C THR A 77 -25.45 26.33 16.20
N ILE A 78 -26.67 25.88 15.90
CA ILE A 78 -27.91 26.41 16.45
C ILE A 78 -28.73 25.22 16.96
N LYS A 79 -29.08 25.21 18.25
CA LYS A 79 -29.87 24.13 18.88
C LYS A 79 -29.35 22.71 18.52
N ASP A 80 -28.04 22.53 18.66
CA ASP A 80 -27.32 21.28 18.37
C ASP A 80 -27.29 20.84 16.89
N GLU A 81 -27.74 21.69 15.97
CA GLU A 81 -27.64 21.48 14.52
C GLU A 81 -26.53 22.35 13.91
N PHE A 82 -25.68 21.74 13.07
CA PHE A 82 -24.53 22.38 12.45
C PHE A 82 -24.85 22.85 11.03
N TYR A 83 -24.62 24.14 10.76
CA TYR A 83 -24.89 24.79 9.48
C TYR A 83 -23.57 25.25 8.86
N TYR A 84 -23.36 25.06 7.55
CA TYR A 84 -22.20 25.58 6.84
C TYR A 84 -22.47 25.95 5.38
N CYS A 85 -21.60 26.80 4.82
CA CYS A 85 -21.58 27.20 3.42
C CYS A 85 -20.13 27.21 2.90
N ASP A 86 -19.92 26.69 1.68
CA ASP A 86 -18.65 26.72 0.97
C ASP A 86 -18.36 28.12 0.40
N LEU A 87 -17.14 28.62 0.64
CA LEU A 87 -16.62 29.86 0.12
C LEU A 87 -15.45 29.56 -0.84
N LEU A 88 -15.66 29.85 -2.12
CA LEU A 88 -14.62 29.83 -3.15
C LEU A 88 -14.00 31.22 -3.27
N VAL A 89 -12.67 31.33 -3.25
CA VAL A 89 -11.96 32.63 -3.28
C VAL A 89 -11.48 32.94 -4.70
N ASP A 90 -12.00 34.02 -5.31
CA ASP A 90 -11.53 34.60 -6.60
C ASP A 90 -11.60 36.16 -6.57
N THR A 91 -10.77 36.85 -7.37
CA THR A 91 -10.31 38.25 -7.16
C THR A 91 -11.27 39.38 -7.60
N GLY A 92 -12.59 39.23 -7.46
CA GLY A 92 -13.59 40.20 -7.94
C GLY A 92 -14.45 40.86 -6.84
N LYS A 93 -14.96 42.07 -7.11
CA LYS A 93 -15.84 42.83 -6.19
C LYS A 93 -17.32 42.42 -6.36
N ILE A 94 -18.00 42.02 -5.28
CA ILE A 94 -19.39 41.51 -5.31
C ILE A 94 -20.25 42.10 -4.17
N VAL A 95 -21.51 42.46 -4.44
CA VAL A 95 -22.51 42.93 -3.44
C VAL A 95 -23.80 42.10 -3.56
N VAL A 96 -24.31 41.51 -2.48
CA VAL A 96 -25.54 40.66 -2.44
C VAL A 96 -26.20 40.67 -1.03
N GLU A 97 -27.54 40.49 -0.92
CA GLU A 97 -28.36 40.36 0.32
C GLU A 97 -29.17 39.01 0.36
N GLY A 98 -29.50 38.42 1.55
CA GLY A 98 -30.17 37.08 1.69
C GLY A 98 -30.80 36.70 3.07
N SER A 99 -31.15 35.41 3.32
CA SER A 99 -31.90 34.85 4.49
C SER A 99 -31.22 33.58 5.12
N ILE A 100 -31.57 33.09 6.33
CA ILE A 100 -30.96 31.86 6.91
C ILE A 100 -31.41 30.56 6.24
N HIS A 101 -32.60 30.53 5.65
CA HIS A 101 -33.10 29.36 4.91
C HIS A 101 -32.27 29.05 3.65
N ASP A 102 -31.33 29.94 3.32
CA ASP A 102 -30.32 29.80 2.28
C ASP A 102 -29.11 28.94 2.73
N PHE A 103 -28.99 28.59 4.03
CA PHE A 103 -28.08 27.54 4.51
C PHE A 103 -28.80 26.19 4.34
N PRO A 104 -28.35 25.28 3.45
CA PRO A 104 -29.10 24.07 3.16
C PRO A 104 -29.08 23.15 4.39
N ASN A 105 -30.28 22.81 4.89
CA ASN A 105 -30.47 21.80 5.91
C ASN A 105 -29.88 20.45 5.44
N GLY A 106 -28.81 19.99 6.12
CA GLY A 106 -28.35 18.60 6.11
C GLY A 106 -27.28 18.24 5.07
N LEU A 107 -26.05 18.02 5.56
CA LEU A 107 -24.96 17.17 5.00
C LEU A 107 -24.78 17.17 3.47
N HIS A 108 -23.78 17.89 2.97
CA HIS A 108 -23.29 17.68 1.61
C HIS A 108 -22.20 16.58 1.57
N PHE A 109 -22.40 15.55 0.75
CA PHE A 109 -21.38 14.57 0.42
C PHE A 109 -20.61 14.99 -0.83
N GLU A 110 -19.39 14.50 -0.97
CA GLU A 110 -18.52 14.74 -2.13
C GLU A 110 -19.19 14.18 -3.41
N GLY A 111 -19.74 15.07 -4.25
CA GLY A 111 -20.31 14.73 -5.57
C GLY A 111 -21.84 14.55 -5.63
N ALA A 112 -22.45 15.01 -6.73
CA ALA A 112 -23.90 14.92 -6.98
C ALA A 112 -24.44 13.47 -6.96
N GLN A 113 -23.62 12.50 -7.38
CA GLN A 113 -23.97 11.09 -7.37
C GLN A 113 -24.14 10.54 -5.95
N THR A 114 -23.21 10.86 -5.04
CA THR A 114 -23.25 10.44 -3.63
C THR A 114 -24.42 11.07 -2.88
N GLN A 115 -24.77 12.32 -3.21
CA GLN A 115 -25.93 13.00 -2.65
C GLN A 115 -27.25 12.29 -3.01
N MET A 116 -27.44 11.94 -4.28
CA MET A 116 -28.61 11.18 -4.72
C MET A 116 -28.65 9.78 -4.09
N GLN A 117 -27.50 9.12 -3.97
CA GLN A 117 -27.39 7.81 -3.31
C GLN A 117 -27.71 7.88 -1.82
N TYR A 118 -27.29 8.95 -1.11
CA TYR A 118 -27.61 9.13 0.30
C TYR A 118 -29.09 9.45 0.54
N ALA A 119 -29.69 10.30 -0.31
CA ALA A 119 -31.13 10.58 -0.25
C ALA A 119 -31.95 9.30 -0.46
N ALA A 120 -31.55 8.47 -1.43
CA ALA A 120 -32.15 7.15 -1.65
C ALA A 120 -31.96 6.22 -0.44
N TYR A 121 -30.77 6.25 0.20
CA TYR A 121 -30.48 5.52 1.42
C TYR A 121 -31.37 5.97 2.61
N LEU A 122 -31.54 7.28 2.82
CA LEU A 122 -32.38 7.81 3.90
C LEU A 122 -33.84 7.40 3.72
N ASN A 123 -34.38 7.59 2.51
CA ASN A 123 -35.75 7.16 2.20
C ASN A 123 -35.95 5.66 2.45
N ARG A 124 -34.96 4.84 2.06
CA ARG A 124 -35.03 3.39 2.24
C ARG A 124 -34.92 2.97 3.70
N THR A 125 -34.14 3.67 4.53
CA THR A 125 -33.96 3.31 5.94
C THR A 125 -35.02 3.91 6.87
N GLN A 126 -35.65 5.02 6.46
CA GLN A 126 -36.73 5.67 7.21
C GLN A 126 -37.97 4.78 7.32
N SER A 127 -38.36 4.11 6.23
CA SER A 127 -39.51 3.19 6.24
C SER A 127 -39.32 2.03 7.23
N PHE A 128 -38.13 1.42 7.26
CA PHE A 128 -37.81 0.38 8.25
C PHE A 128 -37.76 0.93 9.68
N THR A 129 -37.28 2.17 9.86
CA THR A 129 -37.25 2.81 11.19
C THR A 129 -38.68 2.99 11.72
N GLN A 130 -39.60 3.49 10.90
CA GLN A 130 -41.01 3.62 11.27
C GLN A 130 -41.68 2.27 11.60
N GLN A 131 -41.33 1.21 10.85
CA GLN A 131 -41.81 -0.15 11.15
C GLN A 131 -41.27 -0.66 12.48
N ILE A 132 -39.98 -0.47 12.76
CA ILE A 132 -39.34 -0.86 14.03
C ILE A 132 -39.97 -0.11 15.20
N ASP A 133 -40.20 1.20 15.07
CA ASP A 133 -40.83 2.02 16.12
C ASP A 133 -42.28 1.56 16.40
N SER A 134 -43.01 1.23 15.34
CA SER A 134 -44.37 0.68 15.44
C SER A 134 -44.37 -0.67 16.17
N LEU A 135 -43.46 -1.58 15.80
CA LEU A 135 -43.31 -2.89 16.45
C LEU A 135 -42.86 -2.76 17.91
N ASN A 136 -41.96 -1.82 18.21
CA ASN A 136 -41.55 -1.51 19.59
C ASN A 136 -42.74 -1.01 20.42
N HIS A 137 -43.59 -0.16 19.86
CA HIS A 137 -44.77 0.32 20.56
C HIS A 137 -45.77 -0.82 20.83
N ILE A 138 -45.94 -1.76 19.89
CA ILE A 138 -46.78 -2.95 20.05
C ILE A 138 -46.18 -3.89 21.10
N ALA A 139 -44.89 -4.19 21.03
CA ALA A 139 -44.19 -5.05 21.98
C ALA A 139 -44.30 -4.49 23.41
N ASN A 140 -44.07 -3.19 23.60
CA ASN A 140 -44.22 -2.51 24.89
C ASN A 140 -45.67 -2.59 25.42
N ARG A 141 -46.68 -2.44 24.56
CA ARG A 141 -48.09 -2.62 24.96
C ARG A 141 -48.41 -4.05 25.38
N LEU A 142 -47.86 -5.05 24.69
CA LEU A 142 -48.06 -6.46 25.02
C LEU A 142 -47.35 -6.85 26.32
N HIS A 143 -46.16 -6.31 26.58
CA HIS A 143 -45.46 -6.46 27.86
C HIS A 143 -46.22 -5.79 29.02
N ASN A 144 -46.77 -4.59 28.79
CA ASN A 144 -47.58 -3.87 29.78
C ASN A 144 -48.93 -4.56 30.07
N ARG A 145 -49.51 -5.28 29.11
CA ARG A 145 -50.72 -6.12 29.34
C ARG A 145 -50.43 -7.39 30.12
N LYS A 146 -49.22 -7.96 30.04
CA LYS A 146 -48.83 -9.15 30.83
C LYS A 146 -48.49 -8.81 32.28
N THR A 147 -48.14 -7.56 32.58
CA THR A 147 -47.74 -7.11 33.94
C THR A 147 -48.91 -6.76 34.85
N ASP A 148 -50.14 -6.65 34.33
CA ASP A 148 -51.38 -6.57 35.12
C ASP A 148 -51.75 -7.89 35.84
N GLY A 149 -50.93 -8.94 35.70
CA GLY A 149 -51.17 -10.27 36.28
C GLY A 149 -50.12 -10.76 37.26
N MET A 150 -48.81 -10.62 36.99
CA MET A 150 -47.73 -10.98 37.91
C MET A 150 -46.44 -10.24 37.56
N VAL A 151 -45.77 -9.69 38.58
CA VAL A 151 -44.46 -9.05 38.49
C VAL A 151 -43.39 -10.14 38.41
N TYR A 152 -42.65 -10.20 37.30
CA TYR A 152 -41.35 -10.89 37.26
C TYR A 152 -40.25 -9.88 36.94
N ASN A 153 -39.24 -9.83 37.81
CA ASN A 153 -38.01 -9.09 37.60
C ASN A 153 -37.33 -9.56 36.30
N SER A 154 -37.08 -8.63 35.40
CA SER A 154 -36.35 -8.85 34.15
C SER A 154 -34.85 -9.01 34.43
N HIS A 155 -34.44 -10.24 34.74
CA HIS A 155 -33.09 -10.71 34.44
C HIS A 155 -33.21 -11.75 33.33
N ILE A 156 -32.55 -11.49 32.21
CA ILE A 156 -32.60 -12.29 30.99
C ILE A 156 -31.98 -13.67 31.30
N VAL A 157 -32.80 -14.71 31.35
CA VAL A 157 -32.35 -16.11 31.36
C VAL A 157 -32.32 -16.60 29.91
N PRO A 158 -31.22 -17.20 29.41
CA PRO A 158 -31.19 -17.80 28.08
C PRO A 158 -32.22 -18.94 27.97
N GLY A 159 -33.17 -18.82 27.04
CA GLY A 159 -34.21 -19.84 26.80
C GLY A 159 -35.67 -19.37 26.84
N THR A 160 -35.94 -18.08 26.97
CA THR A 160 -37.31 -17.55 26.94
C THR A 160 -37.86 -17.39 25.51
N TYR A 161 -39.13 -17.74 25.31
CA TYR A 161 -39.89 -17.49 24.09
C TYR A 161 -39.97 -15.99 23.78
N LYS A 162 -39.43 -15.56 22.62
CA LYS A 162 -39.64 -14.21 22.09
C LYS A 162 -41.07 -14.09 21.55
N LEU A 163 -41.67 -12.92 21.70
CA LEU A 163 -42.95 -12.64 21.03
C LEU A 163 -42.73 -12.59 19.52
N ASP A 164 -43.71 -13.02 18.71
CA ASP A 164 -43.61 -12.97 17.24
C ASP A 164 -43.29 -11.55 16.73
N VAL A 165 -43.81 -10.52 17.41
CA VAL A 165 -43.52 -9.10 17.11
C VAL A 165 -42.06 -8.71 17.40
N GLU A 166 -41.40 -9.35 18.37
CA GLU A 166 -39.98 -9.13 18.68
C GLU A 166 -39.09 -9.86 17.67
N VAL A 167 -39.49 -11.07 17.24
CA VAL A 167 -38.81 -11.80 16.16
C VAL A 167 -38.87 -11.02 14.85
N GLU A 168 -40.04 -10.50 14.50
CA GLU A 168 -40.20 -9.69 13.28
C GLU A 168 -39.47 -8.35 13.39
N ARG A 169 -39.45 -7.70 14.57
CA ARG A 169 -38.64 -6.51 14.81
C ARG A 169 -37.15 -6.79 14.59
N ASP A 170 -36.64 -7.87 15.16
CA ASP A 170 -35.22 -8.24 15.04
C ASP A 170 -34.87 -8.52 13.57
N ARG A 171 -35.77 -9.17 12.83
CA ARG A 171 -35.63 -9.40 11.38
C ARG A 171 -35.56 -8.10 10.58
N ILE A 172 -36.49 -7.16 10.81
CA ILE A 172 -36.51 -5.86 10.12
C ILE A 172 -35.28 -5.02 10.49
N THR A 173 -34.85 -5.09 11.75
CA THR A 173 -33.64 -4.43 12.24
C THR A 173 -32.40 -4.96 11.49
N ALA A 174 -32.27 -6.27 11.33
CA ALA A 174 -31.16 -6.88 10.59
C ALA A 174 -31.14 -6.44 9.11
N ILE A 175 -32.30 -6.32 8.46
CA ILE A 175 -32.41 -5.85 7.07
C ILE A 175 -31.95 -4.39 6.96
N ARG A 176 -32.43 -3.51 7.86
CA ARG A 176 -32.04 -2.10 7.92
C ARG A 176 -30.54 -1.96 8.14
N ASP A 177 -29.98 -2.70 9.10
CA ASP A 177 -28.56 -2.64 9.45
C ASP A 177 -27.67 -3.20 8.32
N SER A 178 -28.15 -4.18 7.55
CA SER A 178 -27.50 -4.64 6.33
C SER A 178 -27.45 -3.56 5.24
N ILE A 179 -28.52 -2.77 5.07
CA ILE A 179 -28.57 -1.66 4.10
C ILE A 179 -27.59 -0.55 4.53
N ARG A 180 -27.59 -0.21 5.83
CA ARG A 180 -26.64 0.75 6.43
C ARG A 180 -25.20 0.33 6.20
N SER A 181 -24.88 -0.91 6.52
CA SER A 181 -23.52 -1.46 6.39
C SER A 181 -23.04 -1.42 4.94
N LYS A 182 -23.90 -1.78 3.99
CA LYS A 182 -23.56 -1.77 2.55
C LYS A 182 -23.39 -0.37 1.98
N PHE A 183 -24.20 0.60 2.44
CA PHE A 183 -24.01 2.00 2.06
C PHE A 183 -22.69 2.54 2.59
N ILE A 184 -22.40 2.30 3.87
CA ILE A 184 -21.16 2.71 4.51
C ILE A 184 -19.96 2.13 3.74
N GLN A 185 -19.96 0.83 3.49
CA GLN A 185 -18.90 0.12 2.74
C GLN A 185 -18.59 0.77 1.39
N ASN A 186 -19.61 1.10 0.60
CA ASN A 186 -19.44 1.62 -0.75
C ASN A 186 -18.94 3.07 -0.80
N HIS A 187 -18.94 3.79 0.32
CA HIS A 187 -18.58 5.21 0.41
C HIS A 187 -17.65 5.48 1.60
N MET A 188 -16.88 4.48 2.05
CA MET A 188 -16.00 4.57 3.22
C MET A 188 -14.82 5.54 3.01
N ASP A 189 -14.38 5.68 1.76
CA ASP A 189 -13.37 6.62 1.29
C ASP A 189 -13.89 8.06 1.19
N GLN A 190 -15.21 8.26 1.24
CA GLN A 190 -15.87 9.55 1.19
C GLN A 190 -16.34 9.97 2.60
N TYR A 191 -16.54 11.27 2.81
CA TYR A 191 -17.11 11.79 4.07
C TYR A 191 -18.45 11.13 4.42
N ALA A 192 -19.19 10.65 3.41
CA ALA A 192 -20.48 10.00 3.56
C ALA A 192 -20.49 8.75 4.42
N GLY A 193 -19.63 7.79 4.08
CA GLY A 193 -19.53 6.54 4.82
C GLY A 193 -19.01 6.79 6.24
N GLN A 194 -18.02 7.67 6.39
CA GLN A 194 -17.38 7.96 7.68
C GLN A 194 -18.33 8.68 8.65
N PHE A 195 -19.00 9.75 8.20
CA PHE A 195 -19.95 10.49 9.04
C PHE A 195 -21.15 9.63 9.43
N LEU A 196 -21.77 8.93 8.46
CA LEU A 196 -22.94 8.09 8.74
C LEU A 196 -22.60 7.02 9.78
N LEU A 197 -21.45 6.39 9.65
CA LEU A 197 -20.97 5.39 10.61
C LEU A 197 -20.80 5.98 12.02
N THR A 198 -20.22 7.18 12.20
CA THR A 198 -20.19 7.81 13.54
C THR A 198 -21.56 8.00 14.17
N ARG A 199 -22.57 8.27 13.35
CA ARG A 199 -23.93 8.54 13.82
C ARG A 199 -24.67 7.27 14.21
N VAL A 200 -24.52 6.20 13.42
CA VAL A 200 -25.33 4.98 13.59
C VAL A 200 -24.60 3.86 14.31
N MET A 201 -23.28 3.96 14.57
CA MET A 201 -22.51 2.88 15.21
C MET A 201 -23.06 2.47 16.57
N LYS A 202 -23.59 3.41 17.35
CA LYS A 202 -24.19 3.12 18.66
C LYS A 202 -25.49 2.32 18.57
N ASP A 203 -26.14 2.35 17.40
CA ASP A 203 -27.45 1.76 17.14
C ASP A 203 -27.34 0.46 16.32
N LEU A 204 -26.13 0.09 15.88
CA LEU A 204 -25.87 -1.17 15.20
C LEU A 204 -25.70 -2.29 16.23
N SER A 205 -26.22 -3.48 15.92
CA SER A 205 -25.98 -4.64 16.76
C SER A 205 -24.48 -5.00 16.82
N PRO A 206 -23.99 -5.64 17.90
CA PRO A 206 -22.60 -6.09 18.00
C PRO A 206 -22.14 -6.94 16.80
N ASP A 207 -23.01 -7.79 16.26
CA ASP A 207 -22.70 -8.63 15.10
C ASP A 207 -22.63 -7.81 13.80
N SER A 208 -23.49 -6.80 13.64
CA SER A 208 -23.43 -5.86 12.51
C SER A 208 -22.17 -4.99 12.57
N LEU A 209 -21.76 -4.53 13.76
CA LEU A 209 -20.50 -3.81 13.95
C LEU A 209 -19.29 -4.69 13.62
N LYS A 210 -19.27 -5.96 14.06
CA LYS A 210 -18.22 -6.94 13.70
C LYS A 210 -18.14 -7.16 12.20
N ALA A 211 -19.27 -7.38 11.54
CA ALA A 211 -19.34 -7.58 10.10
C ALA A 211 -18.82 -6.35 9.34
N LEU A 212 -19.19 -5.15 9.78
CA LEU A 212 -18.73 -3.90 9.19
C LEU A 212 -17.22 -3.69 9.38
N TYR A 213 -16.71 -3.91 10.60
CA TYR A 213 -15.28 -3.74 10.93
C TYR A 213 -14.36 -4.61 10.07
N ARG A 214 -14.80 -5.84 9.73
CA ARG A 214 -14.04 -6.75 8.85
C ARG A 214 -13.87 -6.23 7.43
N LEU A 215 -14.80 -5.40 6.95
CA LEU A 215 -14.83 -4.86 5.59
C LEU A 215 -14.07 -3.53 5.45
N ILE A 216 -13.56 -2.95 6.55
CA ILE A 216 -12.78 -1.72 6.52
C ILE A 216 -11.37 -2.01 5.96
N PRO A 217 -10.90 -1.27 4.94
CA PRO A 217 -9.53 -1.36 4.42
C PRO A 217 -8.46 -1.26 5.53
N VAL A 218 -7.38 -2.04 5.39
CA VAL A 218 -6.34 -2.19 6.42
C VAL A 218 -5.68 -0.85 6.78
N GLU A 219 -5.53 0.02 5.80
CA GLU A 219 -4.94 1.35 5.91
C GLU A 219 -5.78 2.25 6.83
N MET A 220 -7.11 2.12 6.77
CA MET A 220 -8.04 2.90 7.58
C MET A 220 -8.26 2.33 8.99
N LYS A 221 -7.94 1.05 9.23
CA LYS A 221 -8.00 0.46 10.58
C LYS A 221 -7.09 1.16 11.60
N LYS A 222 -6.05 1.87 11.12
CA LYS A 222 -5.10 2.61 11.95
C LYS A 222 -5.62 3.96 12.45
N THR A 223 -6.72 4.48 11.88
CA THR A 223 -7.27 5.81 12.18
C THR A 223 -7.95 5.88 13.55
N LYS A 224 -8.05 7.08 14.14
CA LYS A 224 -8.78 7.32 15.41
C LYS A 224 -10.26 6.93 15.32
N PHE A 225 -10.81 6.93 14.11
CA PHE A 225 -12.20 6.63 13.80
C PHE A 225 -12.49 5.12 13.90
N THR A 226 -11.69 4.25 13.28
CA THR A 226 -11.88 2.79 13.33
C THR A 226 -11.65 2.22 14.75
N ARG A 227 -10.87 2.92 15.57
CA ARG A 227 -10.67 2.62 17.00
C ARG A 227 -11.95 2.75 17.84
N LEU A 228 -12.85 3.69 17.50
CA LEU A 228 -14.12 3.86 18.21
C LEU A 228 -15.05 2.65 18.01
N ILE A 229 -15.00 2.05 16.82
CA ILE A 229 -15.80 0.87 16.45
C ILE A 229 -15.24 -0.39 17.10
N SER A 230 -13.91 -0.58 17.06
CA SER A 230 -13.25 -1.73 17.70
C SER A 230 -13.55 -1.79 19.21
N ASN A 231 -13.53 -0.63 19.89
CA ASN A 231 -13.85 -0.51 21.31
C ASN A 231 -15.29 -0.91 21.67
N GLN A 232 -16.24 -0.79 20.73
CA GLN A 232 -17.65 -1.20 20.95
C GLN A 232 -17.88 -2.70 20.67
N ILE A 233 -16.94 -3.38 20.01
CA ILE A 233 -17.07 -4.79 19.61
C ILE A 233 -16.52 -5.73 20.69
N ASN A 234 -15.29 -5.51 21.16
CA ASN A 234 -14.67 -6.26 22.25
C ASN A 234 -13.57 -5.41 22.92
N PRO A 235 -13.90 -4.65 23.98
CA PRO A 235 -12.98 -3.70 24.59
C PRO A 235 -11.76 -4.36 25.26
N TYR A 236 -11.89 -5.62 25.69
CA TYR A 236 -10.81 -6.39 26.33
C TYR A 236 -9.77 -6.85 25.30
N ALA A 237 -10.21 -7.39 24.16
CA ALA A 237 -9.31 -7.76 23.06
C ALA A 237 -8.58 -6.53 22.50
N ASP A 238 -9.27 -5.39 22.41
CA ASP A 238 -8.67 -4.13 21.92
C ASP A 238 -7.67 -3.53 22.92
N SER A 239 -7.93 -3.64 24.23
CA SER A 239 -6.98 -3.22 25.27
C SER A 239 -5.63 -3.93 25.12
N ASN A 240 -5.66 -5.26 24.93
CA ASN A 240 -4.45 -6.05 24.72
C ASN A 240 -3.69 -5.63 23.45
N ILE A 241 -4.41 -5.36 22.34
CA ILE A 241 -3.78 -4.87 21.09
C ILE A 241 -3.14 -3.50 21.30
N ARG A 242 -3.80 -2.59 22.02
CA ARG A 242 -3.26 -1.25 22.30
C ARG A 242 -1.99 -1.34 23.13
N GLU A 243 -2.00 -2.14 24.17
CA GLU A 243 -0.83 -2.38 25.01
C GLU A 243 0.30 -3.02 24.21
N ALA A 244 0.00 -4.01 23.36
CA ALA A 244 0.97 -4.62 22.45
C ALA A 244 1.56 -3.60 21.45
N ASP A 245 0.73 -2.75 20.85
CA ASP A 245 1.19 -1.71 19.92
C ASP A 245 2.04 -0.65 20.63
N ASP A 246 1.67 -0.26 21.85
CA ASP A 246 2.43 0.68 22.68
C ASP A 246 3.76 0.06 23.14
N LEU A 247 3.81 -1.24 23.39
CA LEU A 247 5.04 -2.01 23.61
C LEU A 247 6.01 -1.93 22.42
N LEU A 248 5.45 -1.86 21.21
CA LEU A 248 6.19 -1.73 19.97
C LEU A 248 6.36 -0.28 19.49
N ARG A 249 5.90 0.74 20.25
CA ARG A 249 6.14 2.16 19.94
C ARG A 249 7.51 2.60 20.42
N LEU A 250 8.30 3.08 19.46
CA LEU A 250 9.76 3.21 19.51
C LEU A 250 10.25 4.51 20.15
N THR A 251 9.38 5.35 20.69
CA THR A 251 9.70 6.76 21.01
C THR A 251 10.49 6.97 22.30
N SER A 252 10.75 5.93 23.11
CA SER A 252 11.45 6.11 24.41
C SER A 252 12.12 4.85 25.00
N ARG A 253 12.24 3.76 24.23
CA ARG A 253 12.62 2.44 24.80
C ARG A 253 14.11 2.12 24.62
N LYS A 254 14.69 1.41 25.59
CA LYS A 254 16.08 0.92 25.54
C LYS A 254 16.22 -0.29 24.62
N GLU A 255 17.23 -0.27 23.76
CA GLU A 255 17.53 -1.31 22.78
C GLU A 255 17.73 -2.73 23.38
N LYS A 256 18.22 -2.80 24.63
CA LYS A 256 18.47 -4.06 25.36
C LYS A 256 17.20 -4.79 25.82
N GLU A 257 16.07 -4.09 25.91
CA GLU A 257 14.80 -4.64 26.42
C GLU A 257 13.83 -5.01 25.28
N MET A 258 14.21 -4.76 24.01
CA MET A 258 13.33 -4.98 22.84
C MET A 258 12.84 -6.41 22.69
N HIS A 259 13.66 -7.41 23.03
CA HIS A 259 13.23 -8.82 23.02
C HIS A 259 12.12 -9.09 24.03
N SER A 260 12.22 -8.50 25.24
CA SER A 260 11.19 -8.61 26.29
C SER A 260 9.89 -7.94 25.84
N TYR A 261 9.98 -6.75 25.24
CA TYR A 261 8.81 -6.04 24.73
C TYR A 261 8.14 -6.76 23.56
N ALA A 262 8.91 -7.38 22.65
CA ALA A 262 8.38 -8.21 21.58
C ALA A 262 7.69 -9.47 22.14
N GLU A 263 8.24 -10.09 23.18
CA GLU A 263 7.63 -11.25 23.84
C GLU A 263 6.29 -10.89 24.50
N GLU A 264 6.25 -9.77 25.21
CA GLU A 264 5.07 -9.27 25.90
C GLU A 264 3.98 -8.83 24.90
N ALA A 265 4.37 -8.14 23.83
CA ALA A 265 3.47 -7.81 22.73
C ALA A 265 2.87 -9.07 22.07
N TYR A 266 3.70 -10.09 21.82
CA TYR A 266 3.23 -11.39 21.32
C TYR A 266 2.17 -12.02 22.24
N LYS A 267 2.42 -12.07 23.56
CA LYS A 267 1.47 -12.63 24.54
C LYS A 267 0.12 -11.90 24.50
N LEU A 268 0.15 -10.57 24.42
CA LEU A 268 -1.05 -9.74 24.33
C LEU A 268 -1.80 -9.95 23.01
N TYR A 269 -1.11 -10.11 21.87
CA TYR A 269 -1.76 -10.45 20.60
C TYR A 269 -2.42 -11.82 20.64
N VAL A 270 -1.79 -12.84 21.25
CA VAL A 270 -2.39 -14.16 21.44
C VAL A 270 -3.65 -14.07 22.31
N GLN A 271 -3.59 -13.35 23.43
CA GLN A 271 -4.75 -13.13 24.30
C GLN A 271 -5.89 -12.40 23.57
N ALA A 272 -5.58 -11.40 22.74
CA ALA A 272 -6.58 -10.68 21.96
C ALA A 272 -7.31 -11.60 20.95
N VAL A 273 -6.57 -12.51 20.29
CA VAL A 273 -7.14 -13.50 19.36
C VAL A 273 -7.98 -14.54 20.10
N GLN A 274 -7.57 -14.97 21.29
CA GLN A 274 -8.38 -15.86 22.15
C GLN A 274 -9.70 -15.21 22.58
N LEU A 275 -9.69 -13.91 22.88
CA LEU A 275 -10.87 -13.14 23.28
C LEU A 275 -11.83 -12.84 22.12
N ASP A 276 -11.34 -12.81 20.88
CA ASP A 276 -12.16 -12.68 19.66
C ASP A 276 -11.56 -13.50 18.52
N SER A 277 -12.04 -14.74 18.41
CA SER A 277 -11.60 -15.75 17.44
C SER A 277 -11.86 -15.38 15.99
N THR A 278 -12.40 -14.19 15.71
CA THR A 278 -12.71 -13.72 14.36
C THR A 278 -11.79 -12.59 13.86
N ARG A 279 -10.84 -12.12 14.69
CA ARG A 279 -9.87 -11.07 14.33
C ARG A 279 -8.68 -11.62 13.55
N THR A 280 -8.09 -10.80 12.68
CA THR A 280 -6.86 -11.11 11.91
C THR A 280 -5.67 -10.24 12.31
N ASP A 281 -5.86 -9.40 13.34
CA ASP A 281 -4.92 -8.33 13.69
C ASP A 281 -3.62 -8.86 14.33
N GLY A 282 -3.67 -10.00 15.03
CA GLY A 282 -2.50 -10.60 15.69
C GLY A 282 -1.41 -11.02 14.69
N TYR A 283 -1.81 -11.69 13.61
CA TYR A 283 -0.91 -12.02 12.50
C TYR A 283 -0.33 -10.75 11.85
N MET A 284 -1.19 -9.79 11.48
CA MET A 284 -0.77 -8.56 10.78
C MET A 284 0.19 -7.71 11.62
N ALA A 285 -0.02 -7.65 12.93
CA ALA A 285 0.83 -6.89 13.83
C ALA A 285 2.21 -7.52 13.99
N LEU A 286 2.28 -8.84 14.22
CA LEU A 286 3.54 -9.60 14.28
C LEU A 286 4.31 -9.55 12.95
N ALA A 287 3.59 -9.66 11.83
CA ALA A 287 4.15 -9.51 10.49
C ALA A 287 4.77 -8.13 10.25
N SER A 288 4.20 -7.07 10.82
CA SER A 288 4.70 -5.69 10.73
C SER A 288 5.79 -5.38 11.77
N MET A 289 6.10 -6.31 12.68
CA MET A 289 7.04 -6.09 13.78
C MET A 289 8.46 -5.85 13.27
N SER A 290 8.88 -6.53 12.20
CA SER A 290 10.20 -6.30 11.60
C SER A 290 10.38 -4.85 11.15
N GLU A 291 9.35 -4.24 10.56
CA GLU A 291 9.40 -2.84 10.08
C GLU A 291 9.63 -1.86 11.22
N ARG A 292 9.07 -2.14 12.40
CA ARG A 292 9.24 -1.34 13.61
C ARG A 292 10.63 -1.55 14.23
N LEU A 293 11.16 -2.77 14.19
CA LEU A 293 12.44 -3.11 14.81
C LEU A 293 13.66 -2.78 13.93
N LEU A 294 13.47 -2.71 12.60
CA LEU A 294 14.52 -2.46 11.61
C LEU A 294 15.46 -1.27 11.96
N PRO A 295 14.96 -0.08 12.36
CA PRO A 295 15.83 1.05 12.69
C PRO A 295 16.75 0.84 13.91
N PHE A 296 16.53 -0.20 14.71
CA PHE A 296 17.21 -0.43 15.99
C PHE A 296 17.99 -1.74 16.05
N LYS A 297 17.50 -2.78 15.36
CA LYS A 297 18.02 -4.14 15.40
C LYS A 297 18.53 -4.65 14.05
N ASP A 298 18.41 -3.83 13.00
CA ASP A 298 18.88 -4.14 11.66
C ASP A 298 18.45 -5.56 11.22
N VAL A 299 19.38 -6.45 10.82
CA VAL A 299 19.09 -7.81 10.39
C VAL A 299 18.41 -8.66 11.49
N GLU A 300 18.70 -8.40 12.76
CA GLU A 300 18.11 -9.14 13.90
C GLU A 300 16.60 -8.90 14.00
N ALA A 301 16.10 -7.76 13.52
CA ALA A 301 14.66 -7.46 13.45
C ALA A 301 13.86 -8.53 12.71
N TYR A 302 14.42 -9.07 11.61
CA TYR A 302 13.78 -10.14 10.85
C TYR A 302 13.76 -11.47 11.60
N ASN A 303 14.84 -11.81 12.32
CA ASN A 303 14.89 -13.03 13.13
C ASN A 303 13.82 -13.00 14.22
N ILE A 304 13.68 -11.85 14.89
CA ILE A 304 12.67 -11.64 15.94
C ILE A 304 11.27 -11.80 15.34
N ALA A 305 10.98 -11.16 14.20
CA ALA A 305 9.68 -11.28 13.54
C ALA A 305 9.36 -12.71 13.11
N ILE A 306 10.31 -13.41 12.48
CA ILE A 306 10.14 -14.80 12.05
C ILE A 306 9.88 -15.72 13.25
N HIS A 307 10.67 -15.58 14.33
CA HIS A 307 10.53 -16.39 15.54
C HIS A 307 9.14 -16.27 16.17
N TYR A 308 8.63 -15.03 16.34
CA TYR A 308 7.31 -14.83 16.92
C TYR A 308 6.17 -15.18 15.97
N LEU A 309 6.37 -15.03 14.65
CA LEU A 309 5.42 -15.51 13.66
C LEU A 309 5.30 -17.04 13.68
N GLN A 310 6.42 -17.77 13.81
CA GLN A 310 6.44 -19.22 13.99
C GLN A 310 5.76 -19.65 15.29
N LYS A 311 6.05 -18.97 16.41
CA LYS A 311 5.36 -19.22 17.69
C LYS A 311 3.85 -18.99 17.58
N PHE A 312 3.43 -17.92 16.88
CA PHE A 312 2.03 -17.64 16.63
C PHE A 312 1.36 -18.73 15.77
N MET A 313 2.04 -19.20 14.72
CA MET A 313 1.59 -20.33 13.90
C MET A 313 1.42 -21.62 14.70
N ALA A 314 2.31 -21.89 15.67
CA ALA A 314 2.23 -23.05 16.54
C ALA A 314 1.12 -22.94 17.61
N SER A 315 0.65 -21.74 17.94
CA SER A 315 -0.31 -21.48 19.02
C SER A 315 -1.79 -21.52 18.62
N ASP A 316 -2.12 -22.16 17.50
CA ASP A 316 -3.48 -22.33 16.91
C ASP A 316 -3.86 -21.25 15.89
N ILE A 317 -3.32 -21.38 14.67
CA ILE A 317 -3.72 -20.59 13.51
C ILE A 317 -4.81 -21.31 12.72
N ARG A 318 -5.84 -20.56 12.32
CA ARG A 318 -6.89 -21.02 11.40
C ARG A 318 -6.30 -21.21 10.00
N ALA A 319 -6.76 -22.21 9.26
CA ALA A 319 -6.20 -22.58 7.95
C ALA A 319 -6.02 -21.40 6.95
N HIS A 320 -6.93 -20.43 6.95
CA HIS A 320 -6.86 -19.25 6.06
C HIS A 320 -5.79 -18.21 6.46
N GLU A 321 -5.38 -18.19 7.73
CA GLU A 321 -4.30 -17.32 8.22
C GLU A 321 -2.93 -17.99 8.10
N TYR A 322 -2.90 -19.33 8.05
CA TYR A 322 -1.68 -20.10 7.89
C TYR A 322 -0.98 -19.76 6.57
N GLU A 323 -1.72 -19.77 5.46
CA GLU A 323 -1.18 -19.47 4.14
C GLU A 323 -0.64 -18.03 4.06
N ALA A 324 -1.38 -17.06 4.61
CA ALA A 324 -0.93 -15.67 4.69
C ALA A 324 0.35 -15.55 5.53
N ALA A 325 0.41 -16.23 6.68
CA ALA A 325 1.56 -16.23 7.57
C ALA A 325 2.80 -16.87 6.95
N VAL A 326 2.64 -17.99 6.24
CA VAL A 326 3.72 -18.63 5.47
C VAL A 326 4.28 -17.65 4.44
N LYS A 327 3.41 -17.06 3.60
CA LYS A 327 3.84 -16.11 2.56
C LYS A 327 4.59 -14.91 3.13
N LYS A 328 4.19 -14.43 4.31
CA LYS A 328 4.88 -13.32 4.97
C LYS A 328 6.17 -13.74 5.64
N MET A 329 6.24 -14.93 6.22
CA MET A 329 7.49 -15.49 6.72
C MET A 329 8.52 -15.61 5.59
N GLU A 330 8.10 -16.10 4.42
CA GLU A 330 8.93 -16.13 3.21
C GLU A 330 9.39 -14.72 2.79
N ASP A 331 8.48 -13.73 2.82
CA ASP A 331 8.83 -12.32 2.56
C ASP A 331 9.84 -11.77 3.58
N LEU A 332 9.70 -12.08 4.87
CA LEU A 332 10.63 -11.65 5.92
C LEU A 332 12.01 -12.31 5.77
N GLN A 333 12.04 -13.62 5.50
CA GLN A 333 13.29 -14.34 5.19
C GLN A 333 13.97 -13.74 3.96
N PHE A 334 13.18 -13.36 2.96
CA PHE A 334 13.66 -12.70 1.76
C PHE A 334 14.20 -11.29 2.03
N ARG A 335 13.49 -10.47 2.80
CA ARG A 335 13.96 -9.12 3.19
C ARG A 335 15.24 -9.19 4.01
N LYS A 336 15.34 -10.18 4.90
CA LYS A 336 16.58 -10.51 5.61
C LYS A 336 17.70 -10.87 4.64
N TRP A 337 17.43 -11.75 3.68
CA TRP A 337 18.40 -12.13 2.66
C TRP A 337 18.87 -10.91 1.86
N LEU A 338 17.97 -10.04 1.40
CA LEU A 338 18.32 -8.82 0.68
C LEU A 338 19.24 -7.91 1.52
N LYS A 339 18.93 -7.74 2.81
CA LYS A 339 19.73 -6.93 3.74
C LYS A 339 21.11 -7.54 4.03
N LEU A 340 21.25 -8.85 3.93
CA LEU A 340 22.55 -9.53 4.02
C LEU A 340 23.36 -9.47 2.71
N ASN A 341 22.70 -9.12 1.59
CA ASN A 341 23.27 -9.06 0.24
C ASN A 341 23.24 -7.63 -0.32
N GLU A 342 23.49 -6.62 0.53
CA GLU A 342 23.66 -5.24 0.07
C GLU A 342 24.82 -5.13 -0.93
N GLU A 343 25.87 -5.91 -0.70
CA GLU A 343 26.94 -6.17 -1.66
C GLU A 343 26.66 -7.46 -2.43
N PRO A 344 26.98 -7.54 -3.73
CA PRO A 344 26.82 -8.76 -4.50
C PRO A 344 27.66 -9.92 -3.94
N GLU A 345 27.01 -11.04 -3.62
CA GLU A 345 27.71 -12.30 -3.32
C GLU A 345 28.47 -12.77 -4.57
N MET A 346 29.77 -13.03 -4.43
CA MET A 346 30.64 -13.39 -5.56
C MET A 346 31.03 -14.87 -5.50
N ILE A 347 30.98 -15.55 -6.65
CA ILE A 347 31.36 -16.95 -6.84
C ILE A 347 32.67 -17.02 -7.63
N THR A 348 33.63 -17.77 -7.12
CA THR A 348 34.89 -18.06 -7.83
C THR A 348 34.65 -19.05 -8.96
N VAL A 349 35.00 -18.64 -10.17
CA VAL A 349 35.01 -19.49 -11.37
C VAL A 349 36.46 -19.79 -11.70
N ASN A 350 36.86 -21.05 -11.51
CA ASN A 350 38.18 -21.51 -11.93
C ASN A 350 38.22 -21.57 -13.47
N GLY A 351 39.13 -20.82 -14.08
CA GLY A 351 39.29 -20.71 -15.52
C GLY A 351 39.61 -22.05 -16.20
N GLY A 352 39.49 -22.07 -17.51
CA GLY A 352 39.66 -23.27 -18.32
C GLY A 352 39.50 -23.02 -19.81
N SER A 353 39.66 -24.08 -20.59
CA SER A 353 39.36 -24.07 -22.03
C SER A 353 38.06 -24.84 -22.29
N PHE A 354 37.19 -24.27 -23.11
CA PHE A 354 35.91 -24.89 -23.46
C PHE A 354 35.54 -24.61 -24.91
N GLU A 355 34.58 -25.38 -25.41
CA GLU A 355 33.93 -25.12 -26.69
C GLU A 355 32.74 -24.18 -26.44
N MET A 356 32.89 -22.93 -26.89
CA MET A 356 31.88 -21.89 -26.81
C MET A 356 30.97 -21.97 -28.04
N GLY A 357 29.67 -21.74 -27.84
CA GLY A 357 28.67 -21.79 -28.91
C GLY A 357 27.98 -23.15 -29.07
N SER A 358 27.16 -23.27 -30.11
CA SER A 358 26.38 -24.46 -30.42
C SER A 358 26.17 -24.63 -31.93
N THR A 359 25.72 -25.82 -32.32
CA THR A 359 25.30 -26.12 -33.70
C THR A 359 23.86 -25.66 -33.99
N TYR A 360 23.13 -25.14 -32.99
CA TYR A 360 21.79 -24.62 -33.18
C TYR A 360 21.84 -23.25 -33.85
N LYS A 361 21.30 -23.16 -35.06
CA LYS A 361 21.31 -21.91 -35.86
C LYS A 361 20.72 -20.71 -35.12
N GLU A 362 19.64 -20.93 -34.36
CA GLU A 362 18.95 -19.90 -33.55
C GLU A 362 19.88 -19.20 -32.55
N ASP A 363 20.94 -19.87 -32.10
CA ASP A 363 21.83 -19.33 -31.07
C ASP A 363 22.79 -18.28 -31.61
N ASN A 364 22.97 -18.20 -32.94
CA ASN A 364 23.86 -17.28 -33.64
C ASN A 364 25.31 -17.30 -33.11
N ASN A 365 25.74 -18.41 -32.52
CA ASN A 365 27.04 -18.56 -31.87
C ASN A 365 27.67 -19.89 -32.28
N PRO A 366 28.40 -19.97 -33.41
CA PRO A 366 28.96 -21.23 -33.90
C PRO A 366 30.05 -21.78 -32.96
N PRO A 367 30.24 -23.12 -32.90
CA PRO A 367 31.19 -23.71 -31.97
C PRO A 367 32.64 -23.31 -32.27
N HIS A 368 33.37 -22.87 -31.24
CA HIS A 368 34.78 -22.53 -31.32
C HIS A 368 35.47 -22.68 -29.95
N LYS A 369 36.79 -22.93 -29.95
CA LYS A 369 37.55 -23.08 -28.70
C LYS A 369 37.90 -21.73 -28.12
N VAL A 370 37.62 -21.56 -26.83
CA VAL A 370 37.96 -20.36 -26.06
C VAL A 370 38.65 -20.76 -24.76
N LYS A 371 39.57 -19.92 -24.28
CA LYS A 371 40.17 -20.02 -22.96
C LYS A 371 39.75 -18.81 -22.14
N VAL A 372 39.29 -19.06 -20.91
CA VAL A 372 38.97 -18.02 -19.93
C VAL A 372 39.88 -18.18 -18.73
N ASP A 373 40.38 -17.07 -18.19
CA ASP A 373 41.12 -17.06 -16.94
C ASP A 373 40.16 -17.25 -15.75
N SER A 374 40.69 -17.40 -14.54
CA SER A 374 39.85 -17.49 -13.34
C SER A 374 39.34 -16.10 -12.94
N PHE A 375 38.09 -16.00 -12.52
CA PHE A 375 37.45 -14.74 -12.14
C PHE A 375 36.39 -14.97 -11.05
N LEU A 376 35.91 -13.89 -10.45
CA LEU A 376 34.73 -13.86 -9.59
C LEU A 376 33.53 -13.35 -10.39
N ILE A 377 32.36 -13.97 -10.25
CA ILE A 377 31.10 -13.48 -10.84
C ILE A 377 30.01 -13.41 -9.78
N SER A 378 29.13 -12.40 -9.86
CA SER A 378 28.02 -12.28 -8.93
C SER A 378 27.08 -13.48 -9.05
N ARG A 379 26.75 -14.07 -7.89
CA ARG A 379 25.91 -15.26 -7.76
C ARG A 379 24.55 -15.11 -8.43
N TYR A 380 24.03 -13.89 -8.36
CA TYR A 380 22.76 -13.44 -8.90
C TYR A 380 22.98 -12.30 -9.90
N GLU A 381 21.96 -12.02 -10.70
CA GLU A 381 21.84 -10.75 -11.40
C GLU A 381 21.89 -9.59 -10.38
N ILE A 382 22.46 -8.45 -10.77
CA ILE A 382 22.46 -7.28 -9.89
C ILE A 382 21.02 -6.83 -9.66
N THR A 383 20.65 -6.67 -8.39
CA THR A 383 19.28 -6.35 -8.00
C THR A 383 18.95 -4.87 -8.11
N ASN A 384 17.66 -4.53 -8.16
CA ASN A 384 17.20 -3.14 -8.09
C ASN A 384 17.71 -2.42 -6.82
N TYR A 385 17.77 -3.12 -5.68
CA TYR A 385 18.29 -2.56 -4.44
C TYR A 385 19.77 -2.18 -4.57
N GLN A 386 20.60 -3.10 -5.07
CA GLN A 386 22.03 -2.88 -5.29
C GLN A 386 22.27 -1.75 -6.29
N PHE A 387 21.55 -1.74 -7.41
CA PHE A 387 21.69 -0.69 -8.41
C PHE A 387 21.23 0.68 -7.89
N ALA A 388 20.16 0.73 -7.08
CA ALA A 388 19.74 1.96 -6.42
C ALA A 388 20.76 2.48 -5.40
N ALA A 389 21.44 1.59 -4.67
CA ALA A 389 22.53 1.98 -3.78
C ALA A 389 23.64 2.72 -4.56
N PHE A 390 24.05 2.19 -5.71
CA PHE A 390 24.94 2.88 -6.64
C PHE A 390 24.40 4.26 -7.07
N LEU A 391 23.15 4.33 -7.55
CA LEU A 391 22.55 5.59 -8.02
C LEU A 391 22.54 6.67 -6.92
N SER A 392 22.36 6.26 -5.65
CA SER A 392 22.37 7.18 -4.51
C SER A 392 23.72 7.84 -4.25
N THR A 393 24.81 7.28 -4.78
CA THR A 393 26.16 7.85 -4.68
C THR A 393 26.47 8.88 -5.76
N LEU A 394 25.63 8.99 -6.80
CA LEU A 394 25.86 9.88 -7.93
C LEU A 394 25.31 11.28 -7.67
N SER A 395 26.03 12.30 -8.14
CA SER A 395 25.52 13.68 -8.13
C SER A 395 24.39 13.84 -9.17
N PRO A 396 23.42 14.75 -8.92
CA PRO A 396 22.38 15.09 -9.91
C PRO A 396 22.95 15.53 -11.26
N GLU A 397 24.12 16.18 -11.26
CA GLU A 397 24.82 16.59 -12.48
C GLU A 397 25.33 15.40 -13.29
N LYS A 398 25.89 14.38 -12.63
CA LYS A 398 26.34 13.15 -13.29
C LYS A 398 25.16 12.40 -13.93
N LEU A 399 24.02 12.35 -13.24
CA LEU A 399 22.79 11.77 -13.79
C LEU A 399 22.23 12.53 -15.00
N LYS A 400 22.49 13.85 -15.10
CA LYS A 400 22.01 14.70 -16.20
C LYS A 400 22.93 14.67 -17.44
N ASN A 401 24.24 14.58 -17.22
CA ASN A 401 25.25 14.77 -18.28
C ASN A 401 25.80 13.46 -18.86
N ALA A 402 25.53 12.31 -18.24
CA ALA A 402 25.89 11.01 -18.79
C ALA A 402 24.84 10.53 -19.83
N PRO A 403 25.21 9.59 -20.73
CA PRO A 403 24.21 8.75 -21.37
C PRO A 403 23.24 8.19 -20.31
N PRO A 404 21.95 8.00 -20.62
CA PRO A 404 20.99 7.46 -19.67
C PRO A 404 21.53 6.17 -19.06
N LEU A 405 21.70 6.12 -17.74
CA LEU A 405 22.18 4.92 -17.04
C LEU A 405 21.06 3.87 -16.90
N TYR A 406 19.83 4.34 -16.78
CA TYR A 406 18.64 3.51 -16.70
C TYR A 406 17.40 4.28 -17.17
N TYR A 407 16.30 3.57 -17.37
CA TYR A 407 14.98 4.15 -17.61
C TYR A 407 14.00 3.79 -16.49
N PRO A 408 13.19 4.75 -15.99
CA PRO A 408 12.21 4.46 -14.95
C PRO A 408 11.18 3.42 -15.39
N CYS A 409 10.84 2.47 -14.50
CA CYS A 409 9.84 1.45 -14.80
C CYS A 409 9.15 0.89 -13.54
N ASN A 410 7.99 0.26 -13.73
CA ASN A 410 7.11 -0.21 -12.63
C ASN A 410 7.61 -1.46 -11.89
N TRP A 411 8.65 -2.12 -12.40
CA TRP A 411 9.25 -3.33 -11.78
C TRP A 411 10.74 -3.16 -11.46
N GLY A 412 11.27 -1.95 -11.63
CA GLY A 412 12.68 -1.66 -11.48
C GLY A 412 12.93 -0.45 -10.60
N ILE A 413 13.56 0.58 -11.18
CA ILE A 413 13.88 1.83 -10.51
C ILE A 413 12.90 2.92 -10.90
N GLN A 414 12.44 3.70 -9.93
CA GLN A 414 11.70 4.94 -10.14
C GLN A 414 12.30 6.05 -9.25
N ASN A 415 12.67 7.18 -9.85
CA ASN A 415 13.29 8.32 -9.16
C ASN A 415 14.52 7.91 -8.31
N GLY A 416 15.38 7.04 -8.85
CA GLY A 416 16.60 6.56 -8.18
C GLY A 416 16.36 5.57 -7.03
N LYS A 417 15.12 5.10 -6.83
CA LYS A 417 14.78 4.12 -5.78
C LYS A 417 14.12 2.88 -6.39
N PRO A 418 14.27 1.69 -5.79
CA PRO A 418 13.56 0.52 -6.26
C PRO A 418 12.05 0.69 -6.01
N VAL A 419 11.23 0.18 -6.93
CA VAL A 419 9.78 0.11 -6.70
C VAL A 419 9.50 -0.82 -5.51
N PRO A 420 8.64 -0.43 -4.54
CA PRO A 420 8.33 -1.28 -3.40
C PRO A 420 7.83 -2.68 -3.82
N GLY A 421 8.46 -3.71 -3.28
CA GLY A 421 8.20 -5.12 -3.62
C GLY A 421 9.11 -5.69 -4.73
N TYR A 422 9.85 -4.83 -5.44
CA TYR A 422 10.77 -5.22 -6.53
C TYR A 422 12.25 -5.10 -6.17
N GLU A 423 12.57 -4.88 -4.90
CA GLU A 423 13.93 -4.56 -4.46
C GLU A 423 14.96 -5.64 -4.79
N ALA A 424 14.58 -6.93 -4.70
CA ALA A 424 15.45 -8.04 -5.09
C ALA A 424 15.04 -8.75 -6.40
N HIS A 425 14.29 -8.05 -7.25
CA HIS A 425 14.24 -8.40 -8.67
C HIS A 425 15.51 -7.89 -9.36
N PRO A 426 15.92 -8.46 -10.50
CA PRO A 426 17.04 -7.95 -11.27
C PRO A 426 16.80 -6.48 -11.62
N ALA A 427 17.88 -5.71 -11.63
CA ALA A 427 17.88 -4.37 -12.16
C ALA A 427 17.57 -4.44 -13.67
N ILE A 428 16.43 -3.88 -14.05
CA ILE A 428 15.92 -3.88 -15.43
C ILE A 428 15.88 -2.46 -15.98
N TYR A 429 15.73 -2.34 -17.31
CA TYR A 429 15.84 -1.06 -18.01
C TYR A 429 17.18 -0.36 -17.77
N VAL A 430 18.22 -1.13 -17.42
CA VAL A 430 19.59 -0.63 -17.25
C VAL A 430 20.26 -0.62 -18.62
N THR A 431 20.87 0.50 -18.97
CA THR A 431 21.65 0.61 -20.21
C THR A 431 23.01 -0.04 -20.00
N TRP A 432 23.70 -0.36 -21.09
CA TRP A 432 25.07 -0.87 -20.99
C TRP A 432 25.99 0.11 -20.26
N TYR A 433 25.83 1.41 -20.48
CA TYR A 433 26.57 2.46 -19.77
C TYR A 433 26.27 2.46 -18.26
N GLY A 434 25.00 2.29 -17.87
CA GLY A 434 24.62 2.17 -16.47
C GLY A 434 25.21 0.94 -15.79
N ALA A 435 25.18 -0.19 -16.49
CA ALA A 435 25.77 -1.45 -16.02
C ALA A 435 27.29 -1.32 -15.85
N GLN A 436 28.00 -0.71 -16.81
CA GLN A 436 29.43 -0.45 -16.71
C GLN A 436 29.79 0.49 -15.55
N GLU A 437 29.07 1.60 -15.39
CA GLU A 437 29.32 2.55 -14.30
C GLU A 437 29.07 1.92 -12.93
N TYR A 438 28.02 1.09 -12.80
CA TYR A 438 27.81 0.29 -11.60
C TYR A 438 28.99 -0.64 -11.35
N CYS A 439 29.40 -1.43 -12.35
CA CYS A 439 30.48 -2.40 -12.16
C CYS A 439 31.78 -1.72 -11.74
N LYS A 440 32.10 -0.58 -12.36
CA LYS A 440 33.26 0.23 -12.01
C LYS A 440 33.17 0.75 -10.57
N TRP A 441 32.00 1.24 -10.16
CA TRP A 441 31.74 1.68 -8.79
C TRP A 441 31.90 0.54 -7.77
N ALA A 442 31.43 -0.66 -8.11
CA ALA A 442 31.56 -1.87 -7.29
C ALA A 442 32.96 -2.52 -7.33
N GLY A 443 33.93 -1.90 -8.02
CA GLY A 443 35.30 -2.39 -8.13
C GLY A 443 35.47 -3.61 -9.05
N GLY A 444 34.71 -3.68 -10.14
CA GLY A 444 34.77 -4.74 -11.12
C GLY A 444 34.40 -4.27 -12.53
N ARG A 445 33.92 -5.21 -13.35
CA ARG A 445 33.56 -5.01 -14.76
C ARG A 445 32.37 -5.89 -15.16
N LEU A 446 31.86 -5.67 -16.37
CA LEU A 446 30.95 -6.62 -17.00
C LEU A 446 31.71 -7.91 -17.40
N PRO A 447 31.02 -9.06 -17.43
CA PRO A 447 31.58 -10.29 -18.00
C PRO A 447 31.84 -10.11 -19.49
N THR A 448 32.85 -10.79 -20.00
CA THR A 448 32.91 -11.10 -21.45
C THR A 448 31.87 -12.16 -21.80
N GLU A 449 31.45 -12.26 -23.07
CA GLU A 449 30.54 -13.32 -23.52
C GLU A 449 31.10 -14.72 -23.23
N ALA A 450 32.43 -14.87 -23.33
CA ALA A 450 33.12 -16.12 -23.06
C ALA A 450 33.07 -16.50 -21.58
N GLU A 451 33.37 -15.55 -20.68
CA GLU A 451 33.25 -15.75 -19.23
C GLU A 451 31.82 -16.07 -18.82
N TRP A 452 30.86 -15.32 -19.38
CA TRP A 452 29.46 -15.52 -19.12
C TRP A 452 29.01 -16.92 -19.54
N GLU A 453 29.32 -17.34 -20.77
CA GLU A 453 28.92 -18.67 -21.25
C GLU A 453 29.63 -19.78 -20.48
N PHE A 454 30.91 -19.63 -20.19
CA PHE A 454 31.66 -20.61 -19.40
C PHE A 454 31.04 -20.79 -18.01
N ALA A 455 30.73 -19.69 -17.33
CA ALA A 455 30.05 -19.70 -16.04
C ALA A 455 28.63 -20.29 -16.14
N ALA A 456 27.85 -19.91 -17.16
CA ALA A 456 26.51 -20.41 -17.41
C ALA A 456 26.50 -21.93 -17.67
N ARG A 457 27.56 -22.49 -18.25
CA ARG A 457 27.73 -23.93 -18.48
C ARG A 457 28.32 -24.68 -17.28
N GLY A 458 28.33 -24.08 -16.08
CA GLY A 458 28.84 -24.69 -14.86
C GLY A 458 30.37 -24.75 -14.77
N GLY A 459 31.08 -23.95 -15.59
CA GLY A 459 32.55 -23.89 -15.62
C GLY A 459 33.17 -25.26 -15.86
N ASN A 460 34.16 -25.62 -15.06
CA ASN A 460 34.84 -26.93 -15.12
C ASN A 460 34.02 -28.09 -14.54
N TYR A 461 32.89 -27.82 -13.87
CA TYR A 461 32.07 -28.85 -13.20
C TYR A 461 30.78 -29.19 -13.96
N GLY A 462 30.37 -28.33 -14.90
CA GLY A 462 29.09 -28.50 -15.57
C GLY A 462 29.07 -29.61 -16.60
N ASN A 463 27.93 -30.29 -16.66
CA ASN A 463 27.68 -31.32 -17.67
C ASN A 463 27.45 -30.68 -19.05
N ARG A 464 28.22 -31.12 -20.05
CA ARG A 464 28.17 -30.56 -21.42
C ARG A 464 26.91 -30.94 -22.20
N ASP A 465 26.17 -31.95 -21.74
CA ASP A 465 24.89 -32.35 -22.30
C ASP A 465 23.74 -31.43 -21.84
N HIS A 466 23.96 -30.61 -20.79
CA HIS A 466 22.93 -29.69 -20.31
C HIS A 466 22.57 -28.64 -21.36
N LEU A 467 21.28 -28.58 -21.68
CA LEU A 467 20.73 -27.60 -22.62
C LEU A 467 20.59 -26.20 -22.00
N TYR A 468 20.37 -26.15 -20.69
CA TYR A 468 20.23 -24.94 -19.89
C TYR A 468 21.26 -24.92 -18.76
N SER A 469 21.43 -23.77 -18.12
CA SER A 469 22.34 -23.67 -16.98
C SER A 469 21.87 -24.56 -15.83
N GLY A 470 22.63 -25.61 -15.52
CA GLY A 470 22.33 -26.57 -14.45
C GLY A 470 21.42 -27.75 -14.82
N GLY A 471 20.98 -27.90 -16.09
CA GLY A 471 20.22 -29.09 -16.49
C GLY A 471 19.50 -29.03 -17.83
N MET A 472 18.58 -29.97 -18.03
CA MET A 472 17.76 -30.10 -19.24
C MET A 472 16.39 -29.42 -19.13
N GLU A 473 15.88 -29.22 -17.92
CA GLU A 473 14.50 -28.81 -17.66
C GLU A 473 14.41 -27.34 -17.25
N LEU A 474 14.17 -26.46 -18.23
CA LEU A 474 14.13 -25.00 -18.04
C LEU A 474 13.14 -24.56 -16.96
N ASP A 475 11.99 -25.24 -16.82
CA ASP A 475 10.95 -24.87 -15.84
C ASP A 475 11.47 -24.84 -14.40
N SER A 476 12.54 -25.59 -14.09
CA SER A 476 13.15 -25.64 -12.77
C SER A 476 14.44 -24.80 -12.64
N LEU A 477 14.90 -24.20 -13.73
CA LEU A 477 16.22 -23.54 -13.84
C LEU A 477 16.10 -22.05 -14.18
N GLY A 478 15.01 -21.62 -14.82
CA GLY A 478 14.89 -20.26 -15.31
C GLY A 478 13.47 -19.76 -15.51
N TRP A 479 13.32 -18.44 -15.38
CA TRP A 479 12.08 -17.73 -15.64
C TRP A 479 12.02 -17.31 -17.11
N TYR A 480 11.05 -17.84 -17.85
CA TYR A 480 10.87 -17.59 -19.29
C TYR A 480 9.38 -17.42 -19.61
N ALA A 481 9.02 -17.19 -20.87
CA ALA A 481 7.64 -16.88 -21.27
C ALA A 481 6.61 -17.91 -20.78
N GLY A 482 6.99 -19.19 -20.65
CA GLY A 482 6.10 -20.27 -20.25
C GLY A 482 5.76 -20.34 -18.75
N ASN A 483 6.60 -19.79 -17.86
CA ASN A 483 6.41 -19.88 -16.40
C ASN A 483 6.47 -18.53 -15.67
N SER A 484 6.90 -17.44 -16.32
CA SER A 484 7.12 -16.16 -15.65
C SER A 484 5.84 -15.39 -15.33
N GLY A 485 4.74 -15.67 -16.03
CA GLY A 485 3.53 -14.84 -15.95
C GLY A 485 3.74 -13.43 -16.51
N GLY A 486 4.71 -13.23 -17.41
CA GLY A 486 4.94 -11.98 -18.14
C GLY A 486 5.69 -10.90 -17.36
N LYS A 487 6.42 -11.24 -16.30
CA LYS A 487 7.13 -10.30 -15.43
C LYS A 487 8.47 -10.86 -14.94
N PRO A 488 9.43 -10.01 -14.52
CA PRO A 488 10.64 -10.48 -13.84
C PRO A 488 10.28 -11.14 -12.52
N HIS A 489 11.18 -11.99 -12.04
CA HIS A 489 11.08 -12.63 -10.73
C HIS A 489 12.26 -12.26 -9.84
N ARG A 490 12.07 -12.48 -8.54
CA ARG A 490 13.14 -12.35 -7.56
C ARG A 490 14.29 -13.29 -7.94
N VAL A 491 15.51 -12.78 -7.84
CA VAL A 491 16.71 -13.56 -8.13
C VAL A 491 16.81 -14.76 -7.18
N GLY A 492 17.39 -15.87 -7.65
CA GLY A 492 17.70 -17.02 -6.81
C GLY A 492 16.52 -17.89 -6.38
N THR A 493 15.38 -17.79 -7.06
CA THR A 493 14.15 -18.51 -6.69
C THR A 493 14.00 -19.89 -7.35
N LEU A 494 14.80 -20.18 -8.38
CA LEU A 494 14.87 -21.49 -9.06
C LEU A 494 16.22 -22.18 -8.77
N LYS A 495 16.50 -23.34 -9.37
CA LYS A 495 17.72 -24.10 -9.08
C LYS A 495 18.96 -23.43 -9.68
N PRO A 496 20.11 -23.43 -8.98
CA PRO A 496 21.36 -22.97 -9.54
C PRO A 496 22.02 -24.02 -10.43
N ASN A 497 23.07 -23.62 -11.15
CA ASN A 497 23.99 -24.52 -11.81
C ASN A 497 25.06 -25.10 -10.86
N GLU A 498 26.01 -25.86 -11.41
CA GLU A 498 27.05 -26.58 -10.69
C GLU A 498 28.05 -25.67 -9.95
N LEU A 499 28.12 -24.38 -10.32
CA LEU A 499 28.91 -23.37 -9.63
C LEU A 499 28.12 -22.66 -8.51
N GLY A 500 26.82 -22.93 -8.40
CA GLY A 500 25.94 -22.20 -7.48
C GLY A 500 25.41 -20.87 -8.04
N LEU A 501 25.54 -20.63 -9.36
CA LEU A 501 24.99 -19.47 -10.05
C LEU A 501 23.52 -19.69 -10.39
N TYR A 502 22.69 -18.70 -10.14
CA TYR A 502 21.25 -18.73 -10.40
C TYR A 502 20.90 -17.89 -11.62
N ASP A 503 19.74 -18.13 -12.22
CA ASP A 503 19.13 -17.27 -13.25
C ASP A 503 19.98 -17.12 -14.55
N MET A 504 20.93 -18.01 -14.80
CA MET A 504 21.77 -18.00 -16.01
C MET A 504 21.04 -18.52 -17.28
N SER A 505 19.70 -18.66 -17.23
CA SER A 505 18.86 -19.18 -18.32
C SER A 505 17.44 -18.62 -18.24
N GLY A 506 17.29 -17.30 -18.33
CA GLY A 506 16.01 -16.60 -18.25
C GLY A 506 16.11 -15.40 -17.31
N ASN A 507 14.97 -14.98 -16.76
CA ASN A 507 14.80 -13.76 -15.99
C ASN A 507 15.20 -12.52 -16.81
N VAL A 508 16.46 -12.06 -16.85
CA VAL A 508 16.87 -10.94 -17.71
C VAL A 508 17.97 -11.28 -18.70
N TRP A 509 18.02 -10.50 -19.78
CA TRP A 509 19.20 -10.42 -20.62
C TRP A 509 20.32 -9.80 -19.80
N GLU A 510 21.51 -10.37 -19.88
CA GLU A 510 22.65 -9.87 -19.13
C GLU A 510 23.67 -9.23 -20.06
N TRP A 511 23.97 -7.95 -19.83
CA TRP A 511 24.99 -7.22 -20.57
C TRP A 511 26.39 -7.85 -20.42
N CYS A 512 27.08 -8.01 -21.54
CA CYS A 512 28.50 -8.36 -21.60
C CYS A 512 29.35 -7.15 -22.04
N SER A 513 30.68 -7.27 -21.94
CA SER A 513 31.61 -6.24 -22.40
C SER A 513 31.85 -6.23 -23.91
N ASP A 514 31.54 -7.33 -24.61
CA ASP A 514 31.85 -7.52 -26.02
C ASP A 514 30.98 -6.62 -26.92
N THR A 515 31.65 -5.88 -27.81
CA THR A 515 31.01 -4.95 -28.74
C THR A 515 31.27 -5.36 -30.19
N GLN A 516 30.36 -4.98 -31.09
CA GLN A 516 30.53 -5.10 -32.53
C GLN A 516 30.04 -3.84 -33.24
N ILE A 517 30.68 -3.48 -34.35
CA ILE A 517 30.23 -2.39 -35.21
C ILE A 517 29.58 -2.98 -36.46
N LYS A 518 28.32 -2.61 -36.70
CA LYS A 518 27.57 -2.99 -37.90
C LYS A 518 26.87 -1.76 -38.47
N ASP A 519 27.04 -1.51 -39.78
CA ASP A 519 26.47 -0.36 -40.48
C ASP A 519 26.76 1.00 -39.80
N GLY A 520 27.99 1.15 -39.28
CA GLY A 520 28.43 2.35 -38.56
C GLY A 520 27.81 2.53 -37.17
N LYS A 521 27.11 1.53 -36.65
CA LYS A 521 26.48 1.55 -35.31
C LYS A 521 27.12 0.51 -34.41
N GLU A 522 27.29 0.89 -33.15
CA GLU A 522 27.78 0.00 -32.10
C GLU A 522 26.63 -0.83 -31.51
N TYR A 523 26.89 -2.12 -31.34
CA TYR A 523 26.04 -3.07 -30.65
C TYR A 523 26.84 -3.80 -29.60
N VAL A 524 26.19 -4.17 -28.51
CA VAL A 524 26.80 -4.87 -27.38
C VAL A 524 26.08 -6.19 -27.15
N ALA A 525 26.85 -7.21 -26.80
CA ALA A 525 26.34 -8.53 -26.52
C ALA A 525 25.47 -8.57 -25.25
N VAL A 526 24.42 -9.39 -25.33
CA VAL A 526 23.60 -9.84 -24.20
C VAL A 526 23.42 -11.35 -24.23
N ARG A 527 23.34 -11.98 -23.05
CA ARG A 527 23.26 -13.44 -22.87
C ARG A 527 22.18 -13.83 -21.85
N GLY A 528 21.71 -15.08 -21.89
CA GLY A 528 20.81 -15.67 -20.88
C GLY A 528 19.33 -15.77 -21.24
N GLY A 529 18.81 -14.92 -22.11
CA GLY A 529 17.37 -14.85 -22.38
C GLY A 529 16.59 -14.21 -21.24
N THR A 530 15.27 -14.05 -21.39
CA THR A 530 14.46 -13.28 -20.41
C THR A 530 13.17 -13.98 -20.03
N TRP A 531 12.49 -13.45 -19.02
CA TRP A 531 11.14 -13.84 -18.61
C TRP A 531 10.11 -13.76 -19.74
N PHE A 532 10.40 -13.05 -20.82
CA PHE A 532 9.51 -12.86 -21.97
C PHE A 532 9.90 -13.72 -23.18
N ASN A 533 11.06 -14.39 -23.15
CA ASN A 533 11.51 -15.18 -24.29
C ASN A 533 11.07 -16.63 -24.20
N GLU A 534 11.03 -17.28 -25.37
CA GLU A 534 10.79 -18.71 -25.48
C GLU A 534 12.02 -19.53 -25.06
N ARG A 535 11.80 -20.83 -24.86
CA ARG A 535 12.81 -21.79 -24.37
C ARG A 535 14.11 -21.78 -25.17
N ALA A 536 14.05 -21.59 -26.49
CA ALA A 536 15.24 -21.63 -27.35
C ALA A 536 16.23 -20.49 -27.06
N ILE A 537 15.71 -19.32 -26.66
CA ILE A 537 16.49 -18.10 -26.42
C ILE A 537 17.16 -18.13 -25.03
N CYS A 538 16.65 -18.95 -24.12
CA CYS A 538 17.16 -19.06 -22.75
C CYS A 538 18.36 -20.02 -22.63
N ARG A 539 18.88 -20.54 -23.76
CA ARG A 539 20.05 -21.42 -23.74
C ARG A 539 21.32 -20.62 -23.47
N PRO A 540 22.27 -21.14 -22.67
CA PRO A 540 23.55 -20.48 -22.41
C PRO A 540 24.35 -20.11 -23.66
N THR A 541 24.09 -20.74 -24.80
CA THR A 541 24.77 -20.50 -26.09
C THR A 541 24.18 -19.38 -26.92
N CYS A 542 22.92 -19.00 -26.66
CA CYS A 542 22.19 -18.04 -27.47
C CYS A 542 22.73 -16.62 -27.28
N ARG A 543 23.20 -15.99 -28.36
CA ARG A 543 23.76 -14.64 -28.35
C ARG A 543 22.88 -13.66 -29.09
N TYR A 544 22.75 -12.47 -28.52
CA TYR A 544 22.17 -11.31 -29.21
C TYR A 544 23.07 -10.10 -29.05
N TYR A 545 22.96 -9.19 -30.01
CA TYR A 545 23.63 -7.90 -30.00
C TYR A 545 22.58 -6.81 -30.12
N ILE A 546 22.55 -5.90 -29.16
CA ILE A 546 21.57 -4.81 -29.09
C ILE A 546 22.27 -3.47 -28.84
N PHE A 547 21.56 -2.37 -29.03
CA PHE A 547 22.13 -1.04 -28.83
C PHE A 547 22.54 -0.81 -27.37
N PRO A 548 23.70 -0.20 -27.08
CA PRO A 548 24.16 0.05 -25.71
C PRO A 548 23.19 0.92 -24.89
N ASN A 549 22.45 1.81 -25.57
CA ASN A 549 21.44 2.68 -24.95
C ASN A 549 20.00 2.13 -25.07
N SER A 550 19.87 0.82 -25.28
CA SER A 550 18.56 0.20 -25.51
C SER A 550 17.60 0.44 -24.35
N LYS A 551 16.33 0.69 -24.70
CA LYS A 551 15.19 0.84 -23.78
C LYS A 551 14.45 -0.47 -23.57
N HIS A 552 15.06 -1.61 -23.86
CA HIS A 552 14.40 -2.90 -23.65
C HIS A 552 14.17 -3.11 -22.16
N PHE A 553 12.96 -3.55 -21.85
CA PHE A 553 12.45 -3.61 -20.50
C PHE A 553 13.04 -4.75 -19.68
N ASN A 554 13.84 -5.62 -20.29
CA ASN A 554 14.30 -6.90 -19.80
C ASN A 554 15.84 -7.05 -19.84
N ASN A 555 16.57 -5.94 -19.93
CA ASN A 555 18.03 -5.92 -19.84
C ASN A 555 18.48 -5.61 -18.40
N GLY A 556 19.26 -6.51 -17.83
CA GLY A 556 20.05 -6.36 -16.61
C GLY A 556 21.50 -6.80 -16.83
N PHE A 557 22.19 -7.22 -15.77
CA PHE A 557 23.61 -7.55 -15.84
C PHE A 557 24.12 -8.26 -14.57
N ARG A 558 25.35 -8.78 -14.66
CA ARG A 558 26.15 -9.29 -13.53
C ARG A 558 27.45 -8.54 -13.37
N LEU A 559 28.01 -8.64 -12.17
CA LEU A 559 29.32 -8.11 -11.85
C LEU A 559 30.37 -9.22 -11.98
N VAL A 560 31.51 -8.90 -12.60
CA VAL A 560 32.73 -9.71 -12.58
C VAL A 560 33.86 -8.95 -11.90
N LYS A 561 34.70 -9.66 -11.15
CA LYS A 561 35.98 -9.16 -10.63
C LYS A 561 37.10 -10.11 -11.03
N ASP A 562 38.24 -9.55 -11.41
CA ASP A 562 39.44 -10.34 -11.69
C ASP A 562 40.04 -10.85 -10.35
N LEU A 563 40.70 -12.03 -10.39
CA LEU A 563 41.30 -12.68 -9.21
C LEU A 563 42.76 -12.29 -8.97
#